data_AF-A0A7K2D4F0-F1
#
_entry.id   AF-A0A7K2D4F0-F1
#
_cell.length_a   1.000
_cell.length_b   1.000
_cell.length_c   1.000
_cell.angle_alpha   90.00
_cell.angle_beta   90.00
_cell.angle_gamma   90.00
#
_symmetry.space_group_name_H-M   'P 1'
#
loop_
_entity.id
_entity.type
_entity.pdbx_description
1 polymer ?
#
loop_
_entity_poly.entity_id
_entity_poly.type
_entity_poly.pdbx_seq_one_letter_code
_entity_poly.pdbx_strand_id
1 'polypeptide(L)'
;MTGGGVTGNELDRRRFVQGGLATVGLGASAPLLAACGGGDDGDRGGDVPAADPLPADAPAATDERIVIVGAGAAALAAADELQVRGFENVVILEARDRVGGRIWTSSIGDGIPVELGATWIHGVRGNPISDIVESNGIATAETDYDNAVLYDHDGLPAEPVDPALWGTYMALAYEMPEESLADVFERFAATHGLSGDDRRLWLHSLASMFSHEFGADISDLSIMSYDGPSTLRGGDVVFPGGYSQIVDVLAAGRDIRLDHPVAAIDYSGPTIAVASESGDTFEADRVVVTVPLGVLKADAISFSPALPPVMREAIAALDMGILNRTVLLFDEPFWDRDTEWIGYAGEQPGHWSETLNLYPYLGRPVLAMFNPGSFGAELEQYSDAELTSRAVESLRSMFGDVPEPVDAVSTRWGSDPWTWGSYSYLPVGVEFETYREMSRPVGERLFFAGEATHSRFPSTVHGALLSGRRAARQIYGILR
;
A
#
# COMPACT_ATOMS: atom_id res chain seq x y z
N MET A 1 -36.17 28.60 -69.64
CA MET A 1 -35.49 29.53 -68.73
C MET A 1 -34.76 28.68 -67.71
N THR A 2 -33.51 28.26 -67.99
CA THR A 2 -32.25 28.92 -67.55
C THR A 2 -32.20 29.05 -66.03
N GLY A 3 -31.27 28.47 -65.26
CA GLY A 3 -30.03 27.69 -65.46
C GLY A 3 -29.53 27.30 -64.04
N GLY A 4 -28.40 26.66 -63.74
CA GLY A 4 -27.37 25.86 -64.40
C GLY A 4 -26.99 24.74 -63.38
N GLY A 5 -26.38 23.59 -63.68
CA GLY A 5 -25.07 23.37 -64.29
C GLY A 5 -23.93 23.72 -63.31
N VAL A 6 -22.92 22.90 -62.99
CA VAL A 6 -22.39 21.64 -63.54
C VAL A 6 -21.25 21.16 -62.58
N THR A 7 -20.90 19.87 -62.62
CA THR A 7 -19.66 19.15 -62.16
C THR A 7 -19.33 19.10 -60.66
N GLY A 8 -19.00 17.96 -60.02
CA GLY A 8 -18.55 16.65 -60.50
C GLY A 8 -17.04 16.47 -60.24
N ASN A 9 -16.65 15.63 -59.26
CA ASN A 9 -15.73 14.50 -59.48
C ASN A 9 -15.59 13.62 -58.22
N GLU A 10 -15.58 12.31 -58.44
CA GLU A 10 -15.30 11.24 -57.47
C GLU A 10 -13.87 11.30 -56.92
N LEU A 11 -13.70 11.00 -55.63
CA LEU A 11 -12.59 10.18 -55.13
C LEU A 11 -13.07 9.35 -53.94
N ASP A 12 -12.90 8.04 -54.10
CA ASP A 12 -13.24 6.93 -53.22
C ASP A 12 -12.33 6.85 -51.97
N ARG A 13 -12.83 6.10 -50.96
CA ARG A 13 -12.15 5.43 -49.83
C ARG A 13 -12.29 6.04 -48.44
N ARG A 14 -13.10 5.32 -47.64
CA ARG A 14 -12.90 4.99 -46.21
C ARG A 14 -12.48 6.14 -45.29
N ARG A 15 -13.46 6.72 -44.61
CA ARG A 15 -13.48 6.86 -43.14
C ARG A 15 -14.72 7.64 -42.73
N PHE A 16 -15.16 7.32 -41.51
CA PHE A 16 -16.14 8.00 -40.69
C PHE A 16 -17.63 7.67 -40.93
N VAL A 17 -18.28 7.45 -39.80
CA VAL A 17 -19.70 7.14 -39.57
C VAL A 17 -20.05 5.64 -39.60
N GLN A 18 -19.60 4.94 -38.55
CA GLN A 18 -20.42 3.97 -37.82
C GLN A 18 -19.89 3.91 -36.38
N GLY A 19 -20.43 4.77 -35.53
CA GLY A 19 -20.17 4.82 -34.09
C GLY A 19 -21.49 5.15 -33.41
N GLY A 20 -22.25 4.11 -33.11
CA GLY A 20 -23.56 4.23 -32.49
C GLY A 20 -24.07 2.85 -32.12
N LEU A 21 -24.26 2.65 -30.81
CA LEU A 21 -24.92 1.54 -30.14
C LEU A 21 -24.12 0.24 -30.01
N ALA A 22 -23.47 0.08 -28.86
CA ALA A 22 -23.39 -1.19 -28.13
C ALA A 22 -23.25 -0.91 -26.62
N THR A 23 -24.34 -1.20 -25.90
CA THR A 23 -24.39 -1.71 -24.50
C THR A 23 -23.34 -1.21 -23.50
N VAL A 24 -23.73 -0.18 -22.74
CA VAL A 24 -23.10 0.19 -21.46
C VAL A 24 -23.66 -0.77 -20.40
N GLY A 25 -22.80 -1.64 -19.88
CA GLY A 25 -23.06 -2.47 -18.72
C GLY A 25 -22.75 -1.72 -17.42
N LEU A 26 -23.46 -2.10 -16.37
CA LEU A 26 -23.41 -1.61 -14.99
C LEU A 26 -22.02 -1.78 -14.37
N GLY A 27 -21.63 -0.87 -13.47
CA GLY A 27 -20.35 -0.94 -12.76
C GLY A 27 -19.73 0.44 -12.52
N ALA A 28 -20.16 1.08 -11.46
CA ALA A 28 -19.39 2.11 -10.76
C ALA A 28 -19.39 1.67 -9.28
N SER A 29 -18.52 2.24 -8.44
CA SER A 29 -18.25 1.80 -7.06
C SER A 29 -17.75 0.35 -6.95
N ALA A 30 -16.93 -0.03 -7.93
CA ALA A 30 -15.73 -0.81 -7.71
C ALA A 30 -14.57 0.16 -7.39
N PRO A 31 -13.55 -0.21 -6.59
CA PRO A 31 -12.33 0.58 -6.49
C PRO A 31 -11.80 0.78 -7.90
N LEU A 32 -11.67 2.03 -8.33
CA LEU A 32 -11.22 2.38 -9.68
C LEU A 32 -9.69 2.17 -9.76
N LEU A 33 -9.22 0.96 -9.50
CA LEU A 33 -7.89 0.45 -9.82
C LEU A 33 -7.84 0.07 -11.30
N ALA A 34 -8.12 1.05 -12.16
CA ALA A 34 -7.90 0.95 -13.61
C ALA A 34 -7.94 2.32 -14.32
N ALA A 35 -7.31 3.36 -13.76
CA ALA A 35 -6.95 4.52 -14.59
C ALA A 35 -5.68 4.22 -15.42
N CYS A 36 -5.80 3.36 -16.43
CA CYS A 36 -5.13 3.42 -17.74
C CYS A 36 -5.21 2.05 -18.47
N GLY A 37 -6.16 1.90 -19.39
CA GLY A 37 -6.23 0.68 -20.20
C GLY A 37 -7.15 0.69 -21.41
N GLY A 38 -7.34 1.81 -22.10
CA GLY A 38 -8.19 1.80 -23.30
C GLY A 38 -8.30 3.12 -24.06
N GLY A 39 -7.18 3.67 -24.53
CA GLY A 39 -7.17 4.83 -25.42
C GLY A 39 -5.82 5.52 -25.45
N ASP A 40 -5.26 5.64 -26.64
CA ASP A 40 -3.98 6.29 -26.94
C ASP A 40 -3.98 7.79 -26.57
N ASP A 41 -2.77 8.33 -26.33
CA ASP A 41 -2.38 9.73 -26.11
C ASP A 41 -2.49 10.34 -24.69
N GLY A 42 -1.42 10.16 -23.88
CA GLY A 42 -1.13 10.95 -22.68
C GLY A 42 -0.06 10.34 -21.76
N ASP A 43 1.22 10.57 -22.07
CA ASP A 43 2.41 10.04 -21.42
C ASP A 43 2.50 10.35 -19.89
N ARG A 44 2.07 9.40 -19.04
CA ARG A 44 2.38 9.35 -17.58
C ARG A 44 2.72 7.94 -17.08
N GLY A 45 3.09 7.02 -17.98
CA GLY A 45 3.61 5.71 -17.62
C GLY A 45 5.12 5.78 -17.44
N GLY A 46 5.59 5.99 -16.21
CA GLY A 46 7.03 5.98 -15.96
C GLY A 46 7.54 4.54 -15.88
N ASP A 47 8.17 4.04 -16.94
CA ASP A 47 9.01 2.83 -16.85
C ASP A 47 9.94 2.97 -15.63
N VAL A 48 9.99 1.93 -14.79
CA VAL A 48 11.03 1.86 -13.76
C VAL A 48 12.36 1.88 -14.52
N PRO A 49 13.29 2.81 -14.22
CA PRO A 49 14.57 2.81 -14.91
C PRO A 49 15.17 1.41 -14.81
N ALA A 50 15.57 0.86 -15.95
CA ALA A 50 16.21 -0.45 -16.03
C ALA A 50 17.26 -0.56 -14.92
N ALA A 51 17.34 -1.72 -14.25
CA ALA A 51 18.37 -1.96 -13.26
C ALA A 51 19.73 -1.57 -13.84
N ASP A 52 20.45 -0.67 -13.17
CA ASP A 52 21.81 -0.32 -13.59
C ASP A 52 22.61 -1.63 -13.73
N PRO A 53 23.39 -1.79 -14.81
CA PRO A 53 24.14 -3.01 -15.02
C PRO A 53 24.99 -3.30 -13.79
N LEU A 54 25.01 -4.58 -13.38
CA LEU A 54 25.92 -5.06 -12.36
C LEU A 54 27.34 -4.56 -12.69
N PRO A 55 28.09 -4.06 -11.70
CA PRO A 55 29.41 -3.52 -11.95
C PRO A 55 30.29 -4.59 -12.61
N ALA A 56 31.00 -4.21 -13.68
CA ALA A 56 31.88 -5.12 -14.43
C ALA A 56 33.04 -5.66 -13.58
N ASP A 57 33.42 -4.93 -12.53
CA ASP A 57 34.39 -5.33 -11.53
C ASP A 57 33.75 -5.32 -10.14
N ALA A 58 33.81 -6.45 -9.43
CA ALA A 58 33.54 -6.49 -7.99
C ALA A 58 34.53 -5.55 -7.28
N PRO A 59 34.10 -4.77 -6.28
CA PRO A 59 35.07 -4.09 -5.42
C PRO A 59 35.99 -5.14 -4.80
N ALA A 60 37.24 -4.76 -4.50
CA ALA A 60 38.08 -5.59 -3.65
C ALA A 60 37.30 -5.89 -2.36
N ALA A 61 37.26 -7.16 -1.93
CA ALA A 61 36.54 -7.59 -0.72
C ALA A 61 36.74 -6.55 0.39
N THR A 62 35.66 -5.88 0.78
CA THR A 62 35.70 -4.83 1.79
C THR A 62 35.44 -5.48 3.14
N ASP A 63 36.30 -5.22 4.12
CA ASP A 63 36.05 -5.61 5.52
C ASP A 63 35.02 -4.66 6.19
N GLU A 64 34.27 -3.87 5.42
CA GLU A 64 33.27 -2.92 5.95
C GLU A 64 32.16 -3.67 6.67
N ARG A 65 31.94 -3.31 7.93
CA ARG A 65 30.83 -3.79 8.76
C ARG A 65 29.60 -2.97 8.49
N ILE A 66 28.55 -3.62 7.99
CA ILE A 66 27.26 -2.97 7.74
C ILE A 66 26.21 -3.60 8.65
N VAL A 67 25.54 -2.75 9.43
CA VAL A 67 24.36 -3.14 10.20
C VAL A 67 23.12 -2.58 9.52
N ILE A 68 22.12 -3.43 9.32
CA ILE A 68 20.80 -3.04 8.81
C ILE A 68 19.78 -3.22 9.95
N VAL A 69 18.99 -2.19 10.23
CA VAL A 69 18.00 -2.19 11.32
C VAL A 69 16.60 -2.40 10.74
N GLY A 70 15.97 -3.51 11.13
CA GLY A 70 14.72 -4.06 10.58
C GLY A 70 14.99 -5.14 9.51
N ALA A 71 14.09 -6.10 9.36
CA ALA A 71 14.12 -7.19 8.37
C ALA A 71 12.85 -7.21 7.48
N GLY A 72 12.30 -6.04 7.17
CA GLY A 72 11.27 -5.88 6.14
C GLY A 72 11.84 -5.87 4.71
N ALA A 73 10.97 -5.71 3.71
CA ALA A 73 11.36 -5.74 2.29
C ALA A 73 12.52 -4.79 1.93
N ALA A 74 12.56 -3.58 2.52
CA ALA A 74 13.65 -2.62 2.31
C ALA A 74 15.00 -3.15 2.81
N ALA A 75 15.05 -3.73 4.00
CA ALA A 75 16.27 -4.29 4.57
C ALA A 75 16.77 -5.49 3.79
N LEU A 76 15.87 -6.42 3.47
CA LEU A 76 16.22 -7.63 2.73
C LEU A 76 16.74 -7.29 1.32
N ALA A 77 16.15 -6.29 0.67
CA ALA A 77 16.61 -5.78 -0.62
C ALA A 77 17.96 -5.04 -0.53
N ALA A 78 18.19 -4.29 0.56
CA ALA A 78 19.48 -3.65 0.81
C ALA A 78 20.58 -4.68 1.03
N ALA A 79 20.33 -5.71 1.85
CA ALA A 79 21.26 -6.80 2.09
C ALA A 79 21.57 -7.59 0.81
N ASP A 80 20.56 -7.87 -0.01
CA ASP A 80 20.74 -8.50 -1.32
C ASP A 80 21.66 -7.70 -2.23
N GLU A 81 21.36 -6.41 -2.43
CA GLU A 81 22.15 -5.54 -3.31
C GLU A 81 23.59 -5.34 -2.79
N LEU A 82 23.79 -5.27 -1.46
CA LEU A 82 25.13 -5.21 -0.86
C LEU A 82 25.91 -6.51 -1.10
N GLN A 83 25.31 -7.68 -0.87
CA GLN A 83 26.01 -8.95 -1.06
C GLN A 83 26.33 -9.22 -2.53
N VAL A 84 25.44 -8.89 -3.46
CA VAL A 84 25.70 -8.94 -4.92
C VAL A 84 26.89 -8.05 -5.31
N ARG A 85 27.14 -6.98 -4.54
CA ARG A 85 28.27 -6.06 -4.72
C ARG A 85 29.51 -6.46 -3.93
N GLY A 86 29.54 -7.64 -3.30
CA GLY A 86 30.73 -8.19 -2.64
C GLY A 86 30.95 -7.75 -1.20
N PHE A 87 29.95 -7.13 -0.55
CA PHE A 87 30.00 -6.88 0.89
C PHE A 87 29.65 -8.17 1.64
N GLU A 88 30.62 -8.72 2.39
CA GLU A 88 30.44 -10.00 3.09
C GLU A 88 30.01 -9.82 4.56
N ASN A 89 30.31 -8.66 5.17
CA ASN A 89 30.06 -8.39 6.59
C ASN A 89 28.80 -7.54 6.78
N VAL A 90 27.65 -8.13 6.45
CA VAL A 90 26.32 -7.51 6.57
C VAL A 90 25.48 -8.29 7.57
N VAL A 91 25.04 -7.62 8.64
CA VAL A 91 24.12 -8.20 9.64
C VAL A 91 22.83 -7.39 9.69
N ILE A 92 21.70 -8.10 9.73
CA ILE A 92 20.37 -7.52 9.90
C ILE A 92 19.91 -7.75 11.34
N LEU A 93 19.46 -6.70 12.03
CA LEU A 93 18.88 -6.77 13.37
C LEU A 93 17.38 -6.51 13.28
N GLU A 94 16.57 -7.48 13.68
CA GLU A 94 15.11 -7.42 13.65
C GLU A 94 14.55 -7.50 15.06
N ALA A 95 13.60 -6.61 15.37
CA ALA A 95 13.00 -6.53 16.69
C ALA A 95 12.09 -7.73 17.00
N ARG A 96 11.42 -8.26 15.97
CA ARG A 96 10.48 -9.38 16.09
C ARG A 96 11.20 -10.72 16.08
N ASP A 97 10.42 -11.75 16.40
CA ASP A 97 10.74 -13.17 16.24
C ASP A 97 10.55 -13.67 14.78
N ARG A 98 10.30 -12.76 13.84
CA ARG A 98 10.07 -13.05 12.42
C ARG A 98 10.58 -11.95 11.49
N VAL A 99 10.90 -12.34 10.26
CA VAL A 99 11.17 -11.42 9.16
C VAL A 99 9.87 -10.89 8.52
N GLY A 100 10.01 -9.96 7.57
CA GLY A 100 8.93 -9.49 6.70
C GLY A 100 8.25 -8.21 7.17
N GLY A 101 8.29 -7.91 8.47
CA GLY A 101 7.68 -6.70 9.03
C GLY A 101 6.19 -6.62 8.71
N ARG A 102 5.80 -5.65 7.88
CA ARG A 102 4.41 -5.42 7.41
C ARG A 102 3.98 -6.32 6.25
N ILE A 103 4.84 -7.21 5.78
CA ILE A 103 4.44 -8.37 4.97
C ILE A 103 4.28 -9.53 5.94
N TRP A 104 3.05 -9.94 6.18
CA TRP A 104 2.74 -10.96 7.18
C TRP A 104 1.59 -11.84 6.71
N THR A 105 1.93 -12.99 6.15
CA THR A 105 1.00 -14.09 5.96
C THR A 105 0.88 -14.85 7.27
N SER A 106 -0.35 -14.95 7.79
CA SER A 106 -0.71 -15.83 8.90
C SER A 106 -1.52 -17.03 8.39
N SER A 107 -1.98 -17.87 9.29
CA SER A 107 -2.87 -18.98 8.97
C SER A 107 -4.17 -18.91 9.77
N ILE A 108 -5.28 -19.27 9.14
CA ILE A 108 -6.59 -19.41 9.77
C ILE A 108 -7.13 -20.85 9.58
N GLY A 109 -7.88 -21.36 10.55
CA GLY A 109 -8.41 -22.73 10.55
C GLY A 109 -7.32 -23.79 10.33
N ASP A 110 -7.53 -24.68 9.38
CA ASP A 110 -6.61 -25.78 9.05
C ASP A 110 -5.39 -25.33 8.21
N GLY A 111 -4.76 -24.21 8.57
CA GLY A 111 -3.54 -23.73 7.92
C GLY A 111 -3.77 -22.93 6.63
N ILE A 112 -4.95 -22.33 6.44
CA ILE A 112 -5.25 -21.53 5.25
C ILE A 112 -4.43 -20.22 5.31
N PRO A 113 -3.60 -19.90 4.30
CA PRO A 113 -2.82 -18.68 4.29
C PRO A 113 -3.73 -17.46 4.15
N VAL A 114 -3.55 -16.48 5.03
CA VAL A 114 -4.28 -15.20 4.99
C VAL A 114 -3.32 -14.04 5.24
N GLU A 115 -3.43 -13.00 4.44
CA GLU A 115 -2.59 -11.81 4.60
C GLU A 115 -3.11 -10.95 5.74
N LEU A 116 -2.24 -10.64 6.70
CA LEU A 116 -2.48 -9.66 7.77
C LEU A 116 -1.86 -8.30 7.45
N GLY A 117 -0.98 -8.22 6.44
CA GLY A 117 -0.28 -7.01 6.03
C GLY A 117 -0.46 -6.72 4.55
N ALA A 118 0.63 -6.48 3.83
CA ALA A 118 0.58 -6.33 2.37
C ALA A 118 -0.11 -7.53 1.70
N THR A 119 -1.00 -7.27 0.74
CA THR A 119 -1.75 -8.34 0.03
C THR A 119 -1.42 -8.38 -1.47
N TRP A 120 -1.13 -7.22 -2.09
CA TRP A 120 -1.02 -7.10 -3.54
C TRP A 120 0.39 -6.76 -4.03
N ILE A 121 0.69 -7.21 -5.25
CA ILE A 121 1.59 -6.47 -6.15
C ILE A 121 0.70 -5.47 -6.90
N HIS A 122 0.92 -4.18 -6.67
CA HIS A 122 0.24 -3.13 -7.43
C HIS A 122 0.97 -2.87 -8.75
N GLY A 123 0.34 -3.22 -9.87
CA GLY A 123 0.90 -3.18 -11.22
C GLY A 123 2.08 -4.13 -11.42
N VAL A 124 1.91 -5.19 -12.20
CA VAL A 124 2.98 -6.21 -12.42
C VAL A 124 4.05 -5.82 -13.45
N ARG A 125 3.81 -4.82 -14.32
CA ARG A 125 4.76 -4.45 -15.39
C ARG A 125 5.83 -3.51 -14.85
N GLY A 126 7.09 -3.95 -14.94
CA GLY A 126 8.24 -3.21 -14.43
C GLY A 126 8.37 -3.25 -12.91
N ASN A 127 7.57 -4.08 -12.24
CA ASN A 127 7.60 -4.22 -10.79
C ASN A 127 8.71 -5.19 -10.37
N PRO A 128 9.65 -4.78 -9.50
CA PRO A 128 10.76 -5.64 -9.09
C PRO A 128 10.31 -6.89 -8.32
N ILE A 129 9.09 -6.92 -7.81
CA ILE A 129 8.52 -8.09 -7.13
C ILE A 129 8.09 -9.14 -8.16
N SER A 130 7.60 -8.72 -9.34
CA SER A 130 7.24 -9.63 -10.43
C SER A 130 8.43 -10.42 -10.93
N ASP A 131 9.62 -9.82 -11.00
CA ASP A 131 10.86 -10.54 -11.34
C ASP A 131 11.17 -11.66 -10.32
N ILE A 132 10.91 -11.41 -9.03
CA ILE A 132 11.10 -12.41 -7.96
C ILE A 132 10.06 -13.53 -8.09
N VAL A 133 8.81 -13.18 -8.35
CA VAL A 133 7.72 -14.14 -8.58
C VAL A 133 8.06 -15.08 -9.72
N GLU A 134 8.42 -14.53 -10.88
CA GLU A 134 8.72 -15.30 -12.09
C GLU A 134 9.96 -16.19 -11.89
N SER A 135 11.03 -15.65 -11.30
CA SER A 135 12.29 -16.38 -11.10
C SER A 135 12.17 -17.55 -10.11
N ASN A 136 11.18 -17.49 -9.20
CA ASN A 136 10.98 -18.51 -8.16
C ASN A 136 9.72 -19.36 -8.37
N GLY A 137 8.99 -19.15 -9.48
CA GLY A 137 7.78 -19.91 -9.79
C GLY A 137 6.67 -19.75 -8.75
N ILE A 138 6.54 -18.56 -8.14
CA ILE A 138 5.51 -18.25 -7.15
C ILE A 138 4.17 -18.05 -7.87
N ALA A 139 3.11 -18.67 -7.37
CA ALA A 139 1.78 -18.52 -7.93
C ALA A 139 1.15 -17.19 -7.52
N THR A 140 0.53 -16.50 -8.47
CA THR A 140 -0.26 -15.29 -8.24
C THR A 140 -1.61 -15.41 -8.94
N ALA A 141 -2.59 -14.61 -8.50
CA ALA A 141 -3.90 -14.50 -9.12
C ALA A 141 -4.26 -13.02 -9.32
N GLU A 142 -4.81 -12.67 -10.47
CA GLU A 142 -5.27 -11.31 -10.76
C GLU A 142 -6.53 -10.99 -9.95
N THR A 143 -6.62 -9.75 -9.46
CA THR A 143 -7.83 -9.22 -8.82
C THR A 143 -8.64 -8.45 -9.85
N ASP A 144 -9.92 -8.75 -9.95
CA ASP A 144 -10.89 -8.02 -10.75
C ASP A 144 -11.69 -7.08 -9.85
N TYR A 145 -11.33 -5.80 -9.89
CA TYR A 145 -12.02 -4.77 -9.10
C TYR A 145 -13.45 -4.54 -9.62
N ASP A 146 -13.72 -4.73 -10.91
CA ASP A 146 -15.05 -4.56 -11.50
C ASP A 146 -16.02 -5.68 -11.09
N ASN A 147 -15.50 -6.81 -10.59
CA ASN A 147 -16.27 -7.90 -10.02
C ASN A 147 -16.68 -7.61 -8.57
N ALA A 148 -17.57 -6.63 -8.43
CA ALA A 148 -18.03 -6.11 -7.15
C ALA A 148 -19.57 -6.10 -7.01
N VAL A 149 -20.03 -6.19 -5.76
CA VAL A 149 -21.41 -5.89 -5.37
C VAL A 149 -21.39 -4.84 -4.27
N LEU A 150 -22.37 -3.94 -4.26
CA LEU A 150 -22.56 -2.93 -3.21
C LEU A 150 -23.92 -3.12 -2.53
N TYR A 151 -23.92 -3.08 -1.21
CA TYR A 151 -25.14 -3.07 -0.38
C TYR A 151 -25.32 -1.71 0.31
N ASP A 152 -26.56 -1.23 0.40
CA ASP A 152 -26.91 -0.09 1.24
C ASP A 152 -27.08 -0.50 2.72
N HIS A 153 -27.40 0.48 3.57
CA HIS A 153 -27.61 0.29 5.00
C HIS A 153 -28.77 -0.66 5.37
N ASP A 154 -29.70 -0.93 4.45
CA ASP A 154 -30.81 -1.87 4.63
C ASP A 154 -30.47 -3.29 4.12
N GLY A 155 -29.24 -3.49 3.61
CA GLY A 155 -28.80 -4.74 3.01
C GLY A 155 -29.37 -4.99 1.62
N LEU A 156 -29.87 -3.94 0.95
CA LEU A 156 -30.36 -4.03 -0.43
C LEU A 156 -29.21 -3.73 -1.40
N PRO A 157 -29.17 -4.40 -2.57
CA PRO A 157 -28.23 -4.04 -3.62
C PRO A 157 -28.37 -2.57 -4.00
N ALA A 158 -27.26 -1.85 -3.97
CA ALA A 158 -27.18 -0.45 -4.32
C ALA A 158 -26.35 -0.26 -5.58
N GLU A 159 -26.70 0.78 -6.32
CA GLU A 159 -25.86 1.23 -7.42
C GLU A 159 -24.86 2.27 -6.90
N PRO A 160 -23.69 2.35 -7.54
CA PRO A 160 -22.75 3.47 -7.39
C PRO A 160 -23.26 4.89 -7.49
N VAL A 161 -22.38 5.78 -7.03
CA VAL A 161 -22.34 7.18 -7.45
C VAL A 161 -22.19 7.31 -8.98
N ASP A 162 -22.97 8.22 -9.55
CA ASP A 162 -22.93 8.52 -10.99
C ASP A 162 -21.52 8.95 -11.43
N PRO A 163 -20.92 8.33 -12.46
CA PRO A 163 -19.56 8.63 -12.90
C PRO A 163 -19.34 10.08 -13.37
N ALA A 164 -20.35 10.73 -13.95
CA ALA A 164 -20.20 12.12 -14.39
C ALA A 164 -20.22 13.07 -13.18
N LEU A 165 -21.05 12.78 -12.17
CA LEU A 165 -21.06 13.50 -10.91
C LEU A 165 -19.76 13.28 -10.14
N TRP A 166 -19.21 12.04 -10.15
CA TRP A 166 -17.87 11.73 -9.63
C TRP A 166 -16.78 12.59 -10.29
N GLY A 167 -16.77 12.67 -11.63
CA GLY A 167 -15.83 13.51 -12.36
C GLY A 167 -15.95 15.00 -11.98
N THR A 168 -17.15 15.47 -11.64
CA THR A 168 -17.38 16.84 -11.18
C THR A 168 -16.83 17.07 -9.77
N TYR A 169 -17.00 16.11 -8.86
CA TYR A 169 -16.38 16.17 -7.53
C TYR A 169 -14.85 16.19 -7.65
N MET A 170 -14.28 15.32 -8.49
CA MET A 170 -12.84 15.28 -8.69
C MET A 170 -12.32 16.60 -9.22
N ALA A 171 -12.96 17.18 -10.23
CA ALA A 171 -12.58 18.49 -10.76
C ALA A 171 -12.59 19.58 -9.67
N LEU A 172 -13.58 19.58 -8.77
CA LEU A 172 -13.62 20.49 -7.63
C LEU A 172 -12.46 20.24 -6.65
N ALA A 173 -12.13 18.99 -6.36
CA ALA A 173 -10.99 18.65 -5.51
C ALA A 173 -9.67 19.17 -6.10
N TYR A 174 -9.47 19.04 -7.41
CA TYR A 174 -8.32 19.60 -8.13
C TYR A 174 -8.25 21.13 -8.11
N GLU A 175 -9.39 21.83 -8.01
CA GLU A 175 -9.44 23.28 -7.82
C GLU A 175 -9.09 23.70 -6.38
N MET A 176 -9.10 22.76 -5.43
CA MET A 176 -8.91 22.98 -3.99
C MET A 176 -7.83 22.06 -3.39
N PRO A 177 -6.59 22.07 -3.90
CA PRO A 177 -5.56 21.08 -3.53
C PRO A 177 -5.07 21.14 -2.08
N GLU A 178 -5.27 22.29 -1.43
CA GLU A 178 -4.89 22.55 -0.03
C GLU A 178 -6.00 22.19 0.97
N GLU A 179 -7.18 21.79 0.49
CA GLU A 179 -8.33 21.48 1.34
C GLU A 179 -8.47 19.96 1.48
N SER A 180 -9.05 19.52 2.60
CA SER A 180 -9.33 18.10 2.80
C SER A 180 -10.41 17.60 1.84
N LEU A 181 -10.36 16.33 1.46
CA LEU A 181 -11.39 15.70 0.63
C LEU A 181 -12.77 15.74 1.32
N ALA A 182 -12.79 15.70 2.65
CA ALA A 182 -14.00 15.92 3.46
C ALA A 182 -14.58 17.33 3.28
N ASP A 183 -13.76 18.38 3.39
CA ASP A 183 -14.22 19.77 3.24
C ASP A 183 -14.69 20.06 1.81
N VAL A 184 -13.98 19.51 0.81
CA VAL A 184 -14.41 19.55 -0.59
C VAL A 184 -15.76 18.86 -0.75
N PHE A 185 -15.96 17.70 -0.11
CA PHE A 185 -17.22 16.97 -0.17
C PHE A 185 -18.37 17.73 0.47
N GLU A 186 -18.19 18.42 1.60
CA GLU A 186 -19.26 19.24 2.19
C GLU A 186 -19.72 20.35 1.24
N ARG A 187 -18.78 21.00 0.55
CA ARG A 187 -19.11 22.02 -0.47
C ARG A 187 -19.84 21.41 -1.66
N PHE A 188 -19.37 20.26 -2.12
CA PHE A 188 -19.98 19.52 -3.23
C PHE A 188 -21.40 19.08 -2.91
N ALA A 189 -21.60 18.47 -1.73
CA ALA A 189 -22.88 17.99 -1.24
C ALA A 189 -23.89 19.13 -1.08
N ALA A 190 -23.48 20.28 -0.52
CA ALA A 190 -24.33 21.46 -0.40
C ALA A 190 -24.78 22.00 -1.76
N THR A 191 -23.89 21.98 -2.75
CA THR A 191 -24.17 22.50 -4.10
C THR A 191 -25.12 21.58 -4.88
N HIS A 192 -25.00 20.27 -4.70
CA HIS A 192 -25.78 19.26 -5.42
C HIS A 192 -26.98 18.73 -4.63
N GLY A 193 -27.19 19.20 -3.39
CA GLY A 193 -28.29 18.77 -2.54
C GLY A 193 -28.19 17.33 -2.04
N LEU A 194 -26.97 16.80 -1.92
CA LEU A 194 -26.75 15.41 -1.47
C LEU A 194 -27.10 15.27 0.01
N SER A 195 -28.07 14.41 0.33
CA SER A 195 -28.55 14.18 1.69
C SER A 195 -29.06 12.75 1.86
N GLY A 196 -29.28 12.31 3.10
CA GLY A 196 -29.78 10.96 3.38
C GLY A 196 -28.89 9.88 2.76
N ASP A 197 -29.50 8.98 1.99
CA ASP A 197 -28.82 7.83 1.40
C ASP A 197 -27.85 8.21 0.29
N ASP A 198 -28.15 9.24 -0.51
CA ASP A 198 -27.21 9.76 -1.51
C ASP A 198 -25.90 10.19 -0.84
N ARG A 199 -26.01 10.94 0.27
CA ARG A 199 -24.81 11.38 1.01
C ARG A 199 -24.03 10.18 1.58
N ARG A 200 -24.72 9.16 2.06
CA ARG A 200 -24.12 7.95 2.65
C ARG A 200 -23.36 7.14 1.59
N LEU A 201 -23.97 6.96 0.42
CA LEU A 201 -23.37 6.32 -0.74
C LEU A 201 -22.10 7.07 -1.19
N TRP A 202 -22.17 8.40 -1.25
CA TRP A 202 -21.01 9.22 -1.59
C TRP A 202 -19.87 9.10 -0.58
N LEU A 203 -20.17 9.13 0.72
CA LEU A 203 -19.16 8.95 1.76
C LEU A 203 -18.54 7.55 1.72
N HIS A 204 -19.32 6.52 1.40
CA HIS A 204 -18.80 5.19 1.10
C HIS A 204 -17.82 5.23 -0.08
N SER A 205 -18.20 5.83 -1.22
CA SER A 205 -17.33 5.90 -2.40
C SER A 205 -16.04 6.69 -2.14
N LEU A 206 -16.09 7.76 -1.34
CA LEU A 206 -14.91 8.50 -0.93
C LEU A 206 -14.01 7.68 0.00
N ALA A 207 -14.58 6.98 0.98
CA ALA A 207 -13.83 6.10 1.86
C ALA A 207 -13.17 4.96 1.06
N SER A 208 -13.92 4.34 0.16
CA SER A 208 -13.46 3.29 -0.77
C SER A 208 -12.27 3.76 -1.61
N MET A 209 -12.38 4.92 -2.28
CA MET A 209 -11.29 5.40 -3.14
C MET A 209 -10.07 5.91 -2.36
N PHE A 210 -10.27 6.59 -1.23
CA PHE A 210 -9.19 7.34 -0.58
C PHE A 210 -8.78 6.74 0.77
N SER A 211 -9.74 6.45 1.64
CA SER A 211 -9.40 5.98 2.98
C SER A 211 -8.78 4.59 2.99
N HIS A 212 -9.30 3.66 2.19
CA HIS A 212 -8.72 2.31 2.08
C HIS A 212 -7.34 2.32 1.44
N GLU A 213 -7.13 3.18 0.43
CA GLU A 213 -5.83 3.32 -0.23
C GLU A 213 -4.75 3.84 0.74
N PHE A 214 -5.05 4.88 1.52
CA PHE A 214 -4.05 5.56 2.37
C PHE A 214 -4.09 5.17 3.86
N GLY A 215 -5.06 4.36 4.28
CA GLY A 215 -5.27 4.04 5.70
C GLY A 215 -5.57 5.27 6.55
N ALA A 216 -6.20 6.29 5.98
CA ALA A 216 -6.41 7.58 6.63
C ALA A 216 -7.82 8.12 6.36
N ASP A 217 -8.30 9.02 7.21
CA ASP A 217 -9.61 9.62 7.00
C ASP A 217 -9.55 10.65 5.87
N ILE A 218 -10.65 10.81 5.13
CA ILE A 218 -10.74 11.83 4.06
C ILE A 218 -10.62 13.28 4.58
N SER A 219 -10.66 13.48 5.90
CA SER A 219 -10.35 14.76 6.56
C SER A 219 -8.86 15.06 6.63
N ASP A 220 -8.01 14.04 6.57
CA ASP A 220 -6.55 14.16 6.64
C ASP A 220 -5.87 14.06 5.26
N LEU A 221 -6.66 13.76 4.23
CA LEU A 221 -6.22 13.59 2.86
C LEU A 221 -6.70 14.76 1.99
N SER A 222 -5.85 15.21 1.07
CA SER A 222 -6.26 16.05 -0.05
C SER A 222 -6.07 15.32 -1.36
N ILE A 223 -6.49 15.93 -2.47
CA ILE A 223 -6.23 15.39 -3.80
C ILE A 223 -4.72 15.21 -4.08
N MET A 224 -3.86 15.99 -3.40
CA MET A 224 -2.40 15.86 -3.54
C MET A 224 -1.84 14.58 -2.90
N SER A 225 -2.53 14.05 -1.88
CA SER A 225 -2.22 12.74 -1.31
C SER A 225 -2.36 11.63 -2.36
N TYR A 226 -3.36 11.76 -3.23
CA TYR A 226 -3.65 10.81 -4.31
C TYR A 226 -2.76 11.00 -5.55
N ASP A 227 -2.52 12.23 -5.99
CA ASP A 227 -1.74 12.49 -7.21
C ASP A 227 -0.21 12.44 -7.04
N GLY A 228 0.30 12.56 -5.81
CA GLY A 228 1.74 12.56 -5.55
C GLY A 228 2.42 11.25 -5.97
N PRO A 229 1.91 10.08 -5.52
CA PRO A 229 2.45 8.76 -5.90
C PRO A 229 2.34 8.45 -7.40
N SER A 230 3.29 7.67 -7.91
CA SER A 230 3.21 7.03 -9.23
C SER A 230 2.63 5.62 -9.09
N THR A 231 1.95 5.14 -10.12
CA THR A 231 1.47 3.75 -10.21
C THR A 231 2.23 2.96 -11.26
N LEU A 232 2.32 1.64 -11.06
CA LEU A 232 2.81 0.71 -12.07
C LEU A 232 1.63 0.12 -12.84
N ARG A 233 1.88 -0.31 -14.07
CA ARG A 233 0.83 -0.85 -14.97
C ARG A 233 0.75 -2.38 -14.86
N GLY A 234 -0.29 -2.96 -15.43
CA GLY A 234 -0.39 -4.40 -15.67
C GLY A 234 -1.37 -5.16 -14.78
N GLY A 235 -2.23 -4.46 -14.04
CA GLY A 235 -3.15 -5.08 -13.09
C GLY A 235 -2.47 -5.47 -11.80
N ASP A 236 -3.30 -5.79 -10.81
CA ASP A 236 -2.87 -6.14 -9.46
C ASP A 236 -3.06 -7.64 -9.24
N VAL A 237 -2.11 -8.23 -8.53
CA VAL A 237 -2.16 -9.67 -8.23
C VAL A 237 -1.99 -9.94 -6.74
N VAL A 238 -2.70 -10.96 -6.26
CA VAL A 238 -2.58 -11.53 -4.91
C VAL A 238 -1.76 -12.83 -4.92
N PHE A 239 -1.42 -13.31 -3.73
CA PHE A 239 -0.63 -14.53 -3.52
C PHE A 239 -1.48 -15.61 -2.85
N PRO A 240 -2.05 -16.58 -3.58
CA PRO A 240 -2.80 -17.69 -2.97
C PRO A 240 -1.98 -18.52 -1.96
N GLY A 241 -0.65 -18.55 -2.12
CA GLY A 241 0.28 -19.21 -1.19
C GLY A 241 0.86 -18.29 -0.11
N GLY A 242 0.51 -17.00 -0.13
CA GLY A 242 1.00 -15.99 0.80
C GLY A 242 2.16 -15.13 0.26
N TYR A 243 2.12 -13.83 0.55
CA TYR A 243 3.13 -12.85 0.17
C TYR A 243 4.44 -13.04 0.94
N SER A 244 4.40 -13.70 2.10
CA SER A 244 5.61 -14.11 2.85
C SER A 244 6.59 -14.94 2.01
N GLN A 245 6.15 -15.62 0.94
CA GLN A 245 7.03 -16.31 0.00
C GLN A 245 8.11 -15.39 -0.61
N ILE A 246 7.80 -14.10 -0.82
CA ILE A 246 8.77 -13.11 -1.30
C ILE A 246 9.80 -12.77 -0.22
N VAL A 247 9.36 -12.68 1.02
CA VAL A 247 10.22 -12.44 2.18
C VAL A 247 11.19 -13.60 2.36
N ASP A 248 10.69 -14.84 2.29
CA ASP A 248 11.50 -16.05 2.43
C ASP A 248 12.62 -16.13 1.39
N VAL A 249 12.31 -15.82 0.13
CA VAL A 249 13.31 -15.76 -0.95
C VAL A 249 14.40 -14.73 -0.65
N LEU A 250 14.03 -13.52 -0.22
CA LEU A 250 15.00 -12.46 0.02
C LEU A 250 15.83 -12.67 1.30
N ALA A 251 15.23 -13.30 2.31
CA ALA A 251 15.87 -13.62 3.60
C ALA A 251 16.82 -14.82 3.54
N ALA A 252 16.66 -15.71 2.55
CA ALA A 252 17.50 -16.89 2.41
C ALA A 252 19.00 -16.54 2.33
N GLY A 253 19.80 -17.17 3.20
CA GLY A 253 21.26 -17.02 3.20
C GLY A 253 21.80 -15.73 3.82
N ARG A 254 20.96 -14.91 4.48
CA ARG A 254 21.39 -13.68 5.16
C ARG A 254 21.68 -13.91 6.65
N ASP A 255 22.61 -13.13 7.21
CA ASP A 255 22.80 -13.08 8.68
C ASP A 255 21.74 -12.16 9.29
N ILE A 256 20.67 -12.77 9.81
CA ILE A 256 19.54 -12.08 10.43
C ILE A 256 19.46 -12.46 11.91
N ARG A 257 19.48 -11.47 12.79
CA ARG A 257 19.31 -11.61 14.24
C ARG A 257 17.92 -11.13 14.62
N LEU A 258 17.03 -12.10 14.84
CA LEU A 258 15.67 -11.89 15.37
C LEU A 258 15.73 -11.61 16.87
N ASP A 259 14.68 -11.03 17.44
CA ASP A 259 14.60 -10.65 18.86
C ASP A 259 15.73 -9.68 19.30
N HIS A 260 16.19 -8.82 18.39
CA HIS A 260 17.20 -7.78 18.64
C HIS A 260 16.62 -6.37 18.37
N PRO A 261 15.66 -5.90 19.19
CA PRO A 261 15.15 -4.54 19.07
C PRO A 261 16.27 -3.54 19.33
N VAL A 262 16.56 -2.68 18.34
CA VAL A 262 17.58 -1.64 18.45
C VAL A 262 17.01 -0.47 19.25
N ALA A 263 17.74 -0.03 20.28
CA ALA A 263 17.35 1.06 21.18
C ALA A 263 18.17 2.35 20.95
N ALA A 264 19.40 2.21 20.45
CA ALA A 264 20.28 3.36 20.25
C ALA A 264 21.25 3.16 19.08
N ILE A 265 21.53 4.25 18.37
CA ILE A 265 22.52 4.35 17.31
C ILE A 265 23.43 5.55 17.61
N ASP A 266 24.64 5.27 18.07
CA ASP A 266 25.69 6.29 18.28
C ASP A 266 26.68 6.29 17.12
N TYR A 267 26.65 7.35 16.33
CA TYR A 267 27.51 7.59 15.18
C TYR A 267 28.47 8.77 15.39
N SER A 268 28.73 9.15 16.65
CA SER A 268 29.71 10.18 17.02
C SER A 268 31.16 9.69 17.04
N GLY A 269 31.34 8.39 17.30
CA GLY A 269 32.65 7.73 17.44
C GLY A 269 33.31 7.37 16.10
N PRO A 270 34.52 6.78 16.12
CA PRO A 270 35.21 6.32 14.91
C PRO A 270 34.46 5.19 14.20
N THR A 271 33.74 4.36 14.96
CA THR A 271 32.78 3.35 14.50
C THR A 271 31.39 3.74 14.98
N ILE A 272 30.35 3.18 14.36
CA ILE A 272 28.96 3.38 14.77
C ILE A 272 28.62 2.26 15.76
N ALA A 273 28.10 2.61 16.92
CA ALA A 273 27.61 1.64 17.91
C ALA A 273 26.09 1.52 17.80
N VAL A 274 25.61 0.31 17.49
CA VAL A 274 24.18 -0.03 17.44
C VAL A 274 23.87 -0.90 18.65
N ALA A 275 23.17 -0.32 19.63
CA ALA A 275 22.82 -1.00 20.87
C ALA A 275 21.38 -1.50 20.82
N SER A 276 21.18 -2.74 21.22
CA SER A 276 19.87 -3.37 21.38
C SER A 276 19.32 -3.19 22.81
N GLU A 277 18.01 -3.38 22.99
CA GLU A 277 17.38 -3.36 24.31
C GLU A 277 17.87 -4.50 25.23
N SER A 278 18.33 -5.63 24.64
CA SER A 278 18.94 -6.74 25.39
C SER A 278 20.33 -6.41 25.97
N GLY A 279 20.93 -5.30 25.55
CA GLY A 279 22.26 -4.86 25.96
C GLY A 279 23.38 -5.28 25.00
N ASP A 280 23.07 -6.04 23.94
CA ASP A 280 24.05 -6.37 22.90
C ASP A 280 24.39 -5.12 22.09
N THR A 281 25.67 -4.94 21.78
CA THR A 281 26.16 -3.82 20.96
C THR A 281 26.90 -4.34 19.74
N PHE A 282 26.51 -3.83 18.57
CA PHE A 282 27.13 -4.12 17.29
C PHE A 282 27.92 -2.90 16.83
N GLU A 283 29.18 -3.11 16.44
CA GLU A 283 29.98 -2.06 15.81
C GLU A 283 29.84 -2.14 14.28
N ALA A 284 29.61 -0.99 13.66
CA ALA A 284 29.45 -0.86 12.22
C ALA A 284 30.28 0.31 11.68
N ASP A 285 30.66 0.23 10.42
CA ASP A 285 31.23 1.35 9.67
C ASP A 285 30.11 2.16 8.99
N ARG A 286 29.02 1.48 8.62
CA ARG A 286 27.78 2.02 8.02
C ARG A 286 26.53 1.38 8.63
N VAL A 287 25.45 2.14 8.76
CA VAL A 287 24.14 1.63 9.19
C VAL A 287 23.05 1.99 8.18
N VAL A 288 22.20 1.02 7.83
CA VAL A 288 20.96 1.26 7.07
C VAL A 288 19.78 1.13 8.02
N VAL A 289 19.09 2.23 8.26
CA VAL A 289 17.87 2.29 9.08
C VAL A 289 16.67 2.04 8.19
N THR A 290 15.92 0.97 8.47
CA THR A 290 14.72 0.58 7.69
C THR A 290 13.45 0.47 8.53
N VAL A 291 13.49 0.97 9.76
CA VAL A 291 12.34 0.94 10.66
C VAL A 291 11.18 1.76 10.09
N PRO A 292 9.92 1.38 10.37
CA PRO A 292 8.75 2.14 9.92
C PRO A 292 8.75 3.59 10.40
N LEU A 293 8.08 4.48 9.64
CA LEU A 293 7.93 5.89 10.01
C LEU A 293 7.36 6.05 11.43
N GLY A 294 6.36 5.23 11.79
CA GLY A 294 5.77 5.24 13.13
C GLY A 294 6.78 4.99 14.26
N VAL A 295 7.78 4.11 14.05
CA VAL A 295 8.87 3.87 15.03
C VAL A 295 9.76 5.11 15.19
N LEU A 296 10.04 5.83 14.10
CA LEU A 296 10.79 7.09 14.14
C LEU A 296 9.98 8.20 14.83
N LYS A 297 8.67 8.29 14.58
CA LYS A 297 7.77 9.26 15.23
C LYS A 297 7.61 8.99 16.73
N ALA A 298 7.65 7.73 17.14
CA ALA A 298 7.58 7.31 18.54
C ALA A 298 8.89 7.55 19.33
N ASP A 299 9.96 7.99 18.65
CA ASP A 299 11.31 8.17 19.25
C ASP A 299 11.83 6.90 19.96
N ALA A 300 11.47 5.72 19.42
CA ALA A 300 11.82 4.43 20.01
C ALA A 300 13.32 4.09 19.86
N ILE A 301 14.02 4.77 18.95
CA ILE A 301 15.47 4.62 18.73
C ILE A 301 16.14 5.96 18.98
N SER A 302 17.04 6.00 19.94
CA SER A 302 17.85 7.18 20.22
C SER A 302 19.00 7.33 19.22
N PHE A 303 19.20 8.53 18.68
CA PHE A 303 20.30 8.84 17.77
C PHE A 303 21.29 9.80 18.44
N SER A 304 22.58 9.44 18.42
CA SER A 304 23.68 10.27 18.97
C SER A 304 24.80 10.47 17.94
N PRO A 305 25.04 11.70 17.43
CA PRO A 305 24.26 12.93 17.63
C PRO A 305 22.81 12.80 17.14
N ALA A 306 21.96 13.79 17.42
CA ALA A 306 20.59 13.78 16.91
C ALA A 306 20.56 13.86 15.37
N LEU A 307 19.52 13.26 14.76
CA LEU A 307 19.25 13.36 13.31
C LEU A 307 19.16 14.83 12.86
N PRO A 308 19.52 15.18 11.62
CA PRO A 308 19.47 16.56 11.13
C PRO A 308 18.07 17.20 11.28
N PRO A 309 17.96 18.52 11.55
CA PRO A 309 16.67 19.19 11.73
C PRO A 309 15.65 18.92 10.60
N VAL A 310 16.10 19.00 9.35
CA VAL A 310 15.26 18.76 8.16
C VAL A 310 14.65 17.36 8.16
N MET A 311 15.40 16.34 8.60
CA MET A 311 14.89 14.98 8.69
C MET A 311 13.88 14.82 9.83
N ARG A 312 14.12 15.46 10.98
CA ARG A 312 13.16 15.44 12.10
C ARG A 312 11.87 16.17 11.75
N GLU A 313 11.96 17.28 11.01
CA GLU A 313 10.81 18.00 10.47
C GLU A 313 10.01 17.13 9.48
N ALA A 314 10.70 16.39 8.61
CA ALA A 314 10.06 15.44 7.69
C ALA A 314 9.36 14.26 8.41
N ILE A 315 10.01 13.68 9.43
CA ILE A 315 9.41 12.65 10.30
C ILE A 315 8.15 13.20 10.99
N ALA A 316 8.17 14.46 11.43
CA ALA A 316 7.03 15.08 12.08
C ALA A 316 5.89 15.37 11.09
N ALA A 317 6.20 15.80 9.87
CA ALA A 317 5.24 16.26 8.86
C ALA A 317 4.51 15.12 8.13
N LEU A 318 5.20 14.04 7.74
CA LEU A 318 4.52 12.85 7.20
C LEU A 318 3.76 12.15 8.32
N ASP A 319 2.66 11.48 7.99
CA ASP A 319 1.90 10.72 8.98
C ASP A 319 1.75 9.25 8.59
N MET A 320 1.35 8.44 9.56
CA MET A 320 1.27 6.99 9.46
C MET A 320 -0.19 6.56 9.49
N GLY A 321 -0.68 6.08 8.35
CA GLY A 321 -2.04 5.55 8.22
C GLY A 321 -2.18 4.22 8.96
N ILE A 322 -3.43 3.86 9.25
CA ILE A 322 -3.86 2.59 9.84
C ILE A 322 -4.83 1.94 8.86
N LEU A 323 -4.51 0.74 8.42
CA LEU A 323 -5.41 -0.15 7.69
C LEU A 323 -5.40 -1.49 8.41
N ASN A 324 -6.31 -1.64 9.35
CA ASN A 324 -6.53 -2.92 10.02
C ASN A 324 -7.49 -3.79 9.21
N ARG A 325 -7.47 -5.08 9.49
CA ARG A 325 -8.43 -6.01 8.91
C ARG A 325 -8.92 -7.02 9.93
N THR A 326 -10.10 -7.55 9.65
CA THR A 326 -10.67 -8.72 10.33
C THR A 326 -10.94 -9.77 9.27
N VAL A 327 -10.29 -10.92 9.41
CA VAL A 327 -10.42 -12.05 8.50
C VAL A 327 -11.27 -13.11 9.19
N LEU A 328 -12.31 -13.58 8.51
CA LEU A 328 -13.30 -14.51 9.04
C LEU A 328 -13.35 -15.76 8.16
N LEU A 329 -13.24 -16.94 8.78
CA LEU A 329 -13.45 -18.22 8.14
C LEU A 329 -14.84 -18.76 8.52
N PHE A 330 -15.63 -19.17 7.53
CA PHE A 330 -16.93 -19.82 7.75
C PHE A 330 -16.91 -21.31 7.36
N ASP A 331 -17.96 -22.06 7.70
CA ASP A 331 -18.10 -23.45 7.23
C ASP A 331 -18.43 -23.51 5.73
N GLU A 332 -19.36 -22.66 5.28
CA GLU A 332 -19.77 -22.53 3.88
C GLU A 332 -20.00 -21.06 3.50
N PRO A 333 -19.80 -20.68 2.23
CA PRO A 333 -20.16 -19.33 1.76
C PRO A 333 -21.67 -19.12 1.82
N PHE A 334 -22.11 -18.07 2.51
CA PHE A 334 -23.48 -17.55 2.47
C PHE A 334 -23.65 -16.38 1.48
N TRP A 335 -22.55 -15.95 0.85
CA TRP A 335 -22.47 -14.95 -0.21
C TRP A 335 -22.24 -15.61 -1.58
N ASP A 336 -22.25 -14.82 -2.65
CA ASP A 336 -21.87 -15.30 -3.99
C ASP A 336 -20.37 -15.58 -4.04
N ARG A 337 -20.01 -16.83 -4.36
CA ARG A 337 -18.64 -17.33 -4.35
C ARG A 337 -17.76 -16.68 -5.41
N ASP A 338 -18.38 -16.22 -6.49
CA ASP A 338 -17.70 -15.70 -7.67
C ASP A 338 -17.47 -14.18 -7.56
N THR A 339 -18.20 -13.47 -6.70
CA THR A 339 -17.97 -12.04 -6.44
C THR A 339 -16.66 -11.82 -5.69
N GLU A 340 -15.79 -10.94 -6.16
CA GLU A 340 -14.52 -10.65 -5.48
C GLU A 340 -14.67 -9.59 -4.39
N TRP A 341 -15.38 -8.50 -4.70
CA TRP A 341 -15.52 -7.37 -3.79
C TRP A 341 -16.95 -7.19 -3.29
N ILE A 342 -17.10 -7.00 -1.99
CA ILE A 342 -18.37 -6.71 -1.33
C ILE A 342 -18.23 -5.36 -0.63
N GLY A 343 -18.94 -4.37 -1.17
CA GLY A 343 -19.06 -3.03 -0.61
C GLY A 343 -20.27 -2.90 0.31
N TYR A 344 -20.14 -2.06 1.34
CA TYR A 344 -21.22 -1.73 2.26
C TYR A 344 -21.29 -0.21 2.51
N ALA A 345 -22.37 0.42 2.06
CA ALA A 345 -22.74 1.79 2.37
C ALA A 345 -23.62 1.84 3.64
N GLY A 346 -23.04 1.38 4.75
CA GLY A 346 -23.73 1.21 6.03
C GLY A 346 -24.12 2.51 6.71
N GLU A 347 -24.90 2.40 7.80
CA GLU A 347 -25.40 3.54 8.57
C GLU A 347 -24.29 4.52 8.97
N GLN A 348 -23.13 3.99 9.37
CA GLN A 348 -21.91 4.73 9.66
C GLN A 348 -20.97 4.66 8.45
N PRO A 349 -20.77 5.78 7.73
CA PRO A 349 -19.95 5.77 6.52
C PRO A 349 -18.51 5.33 6.79
N GLY A 350 -17.94 4.53 5.90
CA GLY A 350 -16.57 4.02 6.00
C GLY A 350 -16.36 2.85 6.96
N HIS A 351 -17.33 2.53 7.82
CA HIS A 351 -17.23 1.40 8.74
C HIS A 351 -17.52 0.09 8.02
N TRP A 352 -16.58 -0.87 8.09
CA TRP A 352 -16.70 -2.19 7.46
C TRP A 352 -17.06 -2.13 5.96
N SER A 353 -16.62 -1.06 5.29
CA SER A 353 -17.18 -0.67 4.00
C SER A 353 -16.67 -1.52 2.84
N GLU A 354 -15.53 -2.19 2.99
CA GLU A 354 -14.95 -3.05 1.95
C GLU A 354 -14.57 -4.41 2.51
N THR A 355 -15.02 -5.44 1.80
CA THR A 355 -14.72 -6.84 2.11
C THR A 355 -14.24 -7.55 0.84
N LEU A 356 -13.09 -8.20 0.93
CA LEU A 356 -12.58 -9.09 -0.11
C LEU A 356 -13.03 -10.53 0.18
N ASN A 357 -13.71 -11.12 -0.79
CA ASN A 357 -13.99 -12.54 -0.82
C ASN A 357 -12.74 -13.30 -1.30
N LEU A 358 -12.18 -14.15 -0.44
CA LEU A 358 -10.99 -14.94 -0.79
C LEU A 358 -11.32 -16.29 -1.44
N TYR A 359 -12.60 -16.64 -1.60
CA TYR A 359 -13.02 -17.89 -2.22
C TYR A 359 -12.49 -18.06 -3.67
N PRO A 360 -12.52 -17.03 -4.56
CA PRO A 360 -11.98 -17.16 -5.92
C PRO A 360 -10.49 -17.53 -5.96
N TYR A 361 -9.70 -17.13 -4.97
CA TYR A 361 -8.26 -17.36 -4.94
C TYR A 361 -7.87 -18.62 -4.16
N LEU A 362 -8.57 -18.90 -3.05
CA LEU A 362 -8.20 -19.96 -2.10
C LEU A 362 -9.10 -21.21 -2.22
N GLY A 363 -10.28 -21.08 -2.83
CA GLY A 363 -11.33 -22.11 -2.81
C GLY A 363 -11.90 -22.36 -1.41
N ARG A 364 -11.76 -21.39 -0.49
CA ARG A 364 -12.17 -21.48 0.91
C ARG A 364 -13.09 -20.31 1.29
N PRO A 365 -14.09 -20.52 2.18
CA PRO A 365 -15.07 -19.52 2.61
C PRO A 365 -14.45 -18.50 3.59
N VAL A 366 -13.53 -17.66 3.09
CA VAL A 366 -12.83 -16.66 3.88
C VAL A 366 -13.19 -15.26 3.37
N LEU A 367 -13.58 -14.38 4.28
CA LEU A 367 -13.77 -12.95 4.03
C LEU A 367 -12.68 -12.14 4.75
N ALA A 368 -12.11 -11.15 4.08
CA ALA A 368 -11.20 -10.18 4.67
C ALA A 368 -11.83 -8.79 4.63
N MET A 369 -12.15 -8.24 5.80
CA MET A 369 -12.82 -6.93 5.94
C MET A 369 -11.80 -5.85 6.32
N PHE A 370 -11.70 -4.78 5.56
CA PHE A 370 -10.72 -3.71 5.73
C PHE A 370 -11.28 -2.54 6.53
N ASN A 371 -10.45 -1.95 7.40
CA ASN A 371 -10.84 -0.91 8.35
C ASN A 371 -9.75 0.19 8.40
N PRO A 372 -9.90 1.27 7.61
CA PRO A 372 -8.92 2.34 7.52
C PRO A 372 -9.09 3.41 8.60
N GLY A 373 -8.07 4.25 8.76
CA GLY A 373 -8.14 5.55 9.43
C GLY A 373 -8.55 5.45 10.90
N SER A 374 -9.34 6.42 11.35
CA SER A 374 -9.77 6.50 12.74
C SER A 374 -10.62 5.30 13.17
N PHE A 375 -11.43 4.74 12.26
CA PHE A 375 -12.18 3.53 12.54
C PHE A 375 -11.26 2.33 12.78
N GLY A 376 -10.25 2.15 11.93
CA GLY A 376 -9.22 1.12 12.12
C GLY A 376 -8.50 1.24 13.46
N ALA A 377 -8.18 2.47 13.89
CA ALA A 377 -7.56 2.75 15.18
C ALA A 377 -8.51 2.50 16.38
N GLU A 378 -9.78 2.90 16.25
CA GLU A 378 -10.81 2.66 17.25
C GLU A 378 -10.97 1.16 17.52
N LEU A 379 -10.93 0.34 16.47
CA LEU A 379 -11.11 -1.11 16.59
C LEU A 379 -10.04 -1.78 17.47
N GLU A 380 -8.83 -1.23 17.54
CA GLU A 380 -7.73 -1.86 18.29
C GLU A 380 -7.99 -1.95 19.80
N GLN A 381 -8.90 -1.14 20.34
CA GLN A 381 -9.27 -1.16 21.76
C GLN A 381 -10.13 -2.38 22.16
N TYR A 382 -10.71 -3.07 21.18
CA TYR A 382 -11.61 -4.20 21.42
C TYR A 382 -10.84 -5.52 21.47
N SER A 383 -11.38 -6.48 22.23
CA SER A 383 -10.91 -7.86 22.21
C SER A 383 -11.23 -8.55 20.88
N ASP A 384 -10.53 -9.64 20.55
CA ASP A 384 -10.76 -10.39 19.30
C ASP A 384 -12.21 -10.89 19.17
N ALA A 385 -12.83 -11.29 20.29
CA ALA A 385 -14.23 -11.73 20.31
C ALA A 385 -15.21 -10.57 19.99
N GLU A 386 -14.95 -9.38 20.51
CA GLU A 386 -15.75 -8.18 20.22
C GLU A 386 -15.57 -7.73 18.77
N LEU A 387 -14.34 -7.77 18.24
CA LEU A 387 -14.06 -7.48 16.83
C LEU A 387 -14.80 -8.44 15.90
N THR A 388 -14.74 -9.73 16.22
CA THR A 388 -15.44 -10.78 15.46
C THR A 388 -16.95 -10.53 15.48
N SER A 389 -17.52 -10.25 16.66
CA SER A 389 -18.95 -9.98 16.79
C SER A 389 -19.40 -8.75 15.98
N ARG A 390 -18.62 -7.66 16.02
CA ARG A 390 -18.90 -6.44 15.25
C ARG A 390 -18.81 -6.64 13.74
N ALA A 391 -17.81 -7.39 13.28
CA ALA A 391 -17.66 -7.75 11.88
C ALA A 391 -18.85 -8.59 11.39
N VAL A 392 -19.25 -9.59 12.18
CA VAL A 392 -20.44 -10.43 11.90
C VAL A 392 -21.73 -9.61 11.91
N GLU A 393 -21.89 -8.66 12.85
CA GLU A 393 -23.04 -7.75 12.86
C GLU A 393 -23.14 -6.93 11.56
N SER A 394 -22.01 -6.42 11.06
CA SER A 394 -21.99 -5.73 9.76
C SER A 394 -22.37 -6.65 8.60
N LEU A 395 -21.92 -7.91 8.61
CA LEU A 395 -22.33 -8.92 7.63
C LEU A 395 -23.82 -9.26 7.73
N ARG A 396 -24.39 -9.30 8.94
CA ARG A 396 -25.84 -9.51 9.15
C ARG A 396 -26.66 -8.37 8.59
N SER A 397 -26.17 -7.13 8.64
CA SER A 397 -26.82 -6.00 7.98
C SER A 397 -26.90 -6.17 6.45
N MET A 398 -25.89 -6.79 5.83
CA MET A 398 -25.88 -7.03 4.37
C MET A 398 -26.66 -8.29 3.97
N PHE A 399 -26.47 -9.39 4.68
CA PHE A 399 -26.89 -10.74 4.25
C PHE A 399 -28.02 -11.34 5.09
N GLY A 400 -28.44 -10.66 6.17
CA GLY A 400 -29.45 -11.16 7.09
C GLY A 400 -28.90 -12.25 8.02
N ASP A 401 -29.28 -13.51 7.78
CA ASP A 401 -28.89 -14.63 8.65
C ASP A 401 -27.46 -15.08 8.32
N VAL A 402 -26.49 -14.61 9.13
CA VAL A 402 -25.06 -14.94 9.01
C VAL A 402 -24.65 -15.87 10.15
N PRO A 403 -24.08 -17.05 9.85
CA PRO A 403 -23.59 -17.99 10.85
C PRO A 403 -22.40 -17.39 11.62
N GLU A 404 -22.09 -17.96 12.79
CA GLU A 404 -20.84 -17.63 13.47
C GLU A 404 -19.63 -18.16 12.67
N PRO A 405 -18.51 -17.42 12.61
CA PRO A 405 -17.31 -17.88 11.95
C PRO A 405 -16.70 -19.05 12.73
N VAL A 406 -16.09 -19.98 11.99
CA VAL A 406 -15.30 -21.10 12.51
C VAL A 406 -14.04 -20.60 13.20
N ASP A 407 -13.43 -19.57 12.62
CA ASP A 407 -12.20 -18.95 13.12
C ASP A 407 -12.13 -17.49 12.64
N ALA A 408 -11.37 -16.67 13.36
CA ALA A 408 -11.23 -15.25 13.08
C ALA A 408 -9.85 -14.73 13.50
N VAL A 409 -9.31 -13.79 12.74
CA VAL A 409 -8.08 -13.07 13.09
C VAL A 409 -8.20 -11.59 12.72
N SER A 410 -7.83 -10.72 13.66
CA SER A 410 -7.83 -9.27 13.47
C SER A 410 -6.46 -8.67 13.71
N THR A 411 -6.13 -7.62 12.97
CA THR A 411 -4.85 -6.91 13.09
C THR A 411 -4.97 -5.68 13.98
N ARG A 412 -3.84 -5.26 14.55
CA ARG A 412 -3.70 -4.04 15.36
C ARG A 412 -2.38 -3.34 15.05
N TRP A 413 -2.25 -2.83 13.82
CA TRP A 413 -0.99 -2.27 13.33
C TRP A 413 -0.57 -0.98 14.05
N GLY A 414 -1.52 -0.19 14.53
CA GLY A 414 -1.32 1.08 15.23
C GLY A 414 -0.73 0.91 16.64
N SER A 415 -1.11 -0.14 17.35
CA SER A 415 -0.61 -0.49 18.68
C SER A 415 0.55 -1.49 18.67
N ASP A 416 0.92 -2.01 17.51
CA ASP A 416 2.11 -2.84 17.36
C ASP A 416 3.38 -1.98 17.55
N PRO A 417 4.21 -2.26 18.58
CA PRO A 417 5.31 -1.38 18.99
C PRO A 417 6.46 -1.32 17.97
N TRP A 418 6.48 -2.23 16.99
CA TRP A 418 7.53 -2.30 15.97
C TRP A 418 7.10 -1.67 14.64
N THR A 419 5.88 -1.17 14.55
CA THR A 419 5.36 -0.50 13.34
C THR A 419 4.67 0.83 13.62
N TRP A 420 3.84 0.92 14.67
CA TRP A 420 3.01 2.09 15.00
C TRP A 420 2.18 2.59 13.80
N GLY A 421 1.58 1.67 13.06
CA GLY A 421 0.74 1.93 11.90
C GLY A 421 1.02 1.01 10.71
N SER A 422 0.29 1.24 9.63
CA SER A 422 0.30 0.40 8.43
C SER A 422 1.24 0.95 7.36
N TYR A 423 1.09 2.19 6.91
CA TYR A 423 2.00 2.81 5.95
C TYR A 423 1.89 4.32 5.95
N SER A 424 2.93 4.99 5.46
CA SER A 424 2.92 6.45 5.42
C SER A 424 1.90 7.01 4.42
N TYR A 425 1.37 8.19 4.69
CA TYR A 425 0.61 8.98 3.73
C TYR A 425 1.08 10.44 3.76
N LEU A 426 0.63 11.22 2.78
CA LEU A 426 0.89 12.66 2.70
C LEU A 426 -0.32 13.43 3.27
N PRO A 427 -0.21 14.05 4.46
CA PRO A 427 -1.31 14.82 5.04
C PRO A 427 -1.60 16.11 4.27
N VAL A 428 -2.79 16.69 4.50
CA VAL A 428 -3.15 18.01 3.96
C VAL A 428 -2.07 19.06 4.27
N GLY A 429 -1.67 19.82 3.24
CA GLY A 429 -0.67 20.90 3.37
C GLY A 429 0.78 20.43 3.51
N VAL A 430 1.05 19.13 3.36
CA VAL A 430 2.42 18.60 3.35
C VAL A 430 2.87 18.39 1.92
N GLU A 431 4.06 18.90 1.61
CA GLU A 431 4.64 18.80 0.27
C GLU A 431 5.22 17.41 0.01
N PHE A 432 5.03 16.90 -1.21
CA PHE A 432 5.52 15.57 -1.59
C PHE A 432 7.05 15.42 -1.53
N GLU A 433 7.80 16.54 -1.62
CA GLU A 433 9.26 16.57 -1.43
C GLU A 433 9.68 16.06 -0.04
N THR A 434 8.77 16.06 0.95
CA THR A 434 9.04 15.56 2.31
C THR A 434 9.52 14.10 2.31
N TYR A 435 9.03 13.25 1.39
CA TYR A 435 9.54 11.89 1.20
C TYR A 435 11.01 11.84 0.77
N ARG A 436 11.48 12.85 0.02
CA ARG A 436 12.89 12.92 -0.40
C ARG A 436 13.79 13.29 0.76
N GLU A 437 13.33 14.15 1.66
CA GLU A 437 14.05 14.49 2.89
C GLU A 437 14.30 13.26 3.77
N MET A 438 13.31 12.37 3.88
CA MET A 438 13.45 11.07 4.57
C MET A 438 14.49 10.14 3.95
N SER A 439 14.83 10.32 2.66
CA SER A 439 15.77 9.45 1.94
C SER A 439 17.24 9.90 2.02
N ARG A 440 17.51 11.07 2.60
CA ARG A 440 18.86 11.66 2.63
C ARG A 440 19.74 10.94 3.66
N PRO A 441 20.95 10.50 3.28
CA PRO A 441 21.88 9.92 4.25
C PRO A 441 22.43 10.99 5.21
N VAL A 442 22.81 10.57 6.42
CA VAL A 442 23.50 11.43 7.39
C VAL A 442 24.99 11.21 7.25
N GLY A 443 25.64 12.14 6.56
CA GLY A 443 27.02 11.99 6.11
C GLY A 443 27.17 10.75 5.24
N GLU A 444 28.30 10.08 5.37
CA GLU A 444 28.56 8.81 4.68
C GLU A 444 28.18 7.60 5.54
N ARG A 445 27.54 7.79 6.70
CA ARG A 445 27.50 6.78 7.78
C ARG A 445 26.13 6.16 8.02
N LEU A 446 25.06 6.96 8.00
CA LEU A 446 23.69 6.47 8.17
C LEU A 446 22.91 6.64 6.88
N PHE A 447 22.21 5.59 6.49
CA PHE A 447 21.36 5.55 5.30
C PHE A 447 19.95 5.16 5.73
N PHE A 448 18.96 5.66 5.00
CA PHE A 448 17.55 5.42 5.29
C PHE A 448 16.88 4.75 4.10
N ALA A 449 16.12 3.70 4.39
CA ALA A 449 15.30 2.99 3.43
C ALA A 449 13.97 2.59 4.09
N GLY A 450 13.00 2.15 3.30
CA GLY A 450 11.61 1.93 3.70
C GLY A 450 10.66 2.69 2.78
N GLU A 451 9.39 2.30 2.78
CA GLU A 451 8.37 2.91 1.91
C GLU A 451 8.26 4.43 2.12
N ALA A 452 8.38 4.91 3.37
CA ALA A 452 8.37 6.33 3.73
C ALA A 452 9.61 7.11 3.28
N THR A 453 10.51 6.48 2.52
CA THR A 453 11.70 7.10 1.92
C THR A 453 11.67 7.04 0.39
N HIS A 454 10.56 6.62 -0.21
CA HIS A 454 10.44 6.44 -1.66
C HIS A 454 9.42 7.40 -2.28
N SER A 455 9.88 8.58 -2.70
CA SER A 455 9.06 9.67 -3.26
C SER A 455 8.44 9.40 -4.64
N ARG A 456 8.27 8.15 -5.06
CA ARG A 456 7.53 7.78 -6.27
C ARG A 456 6.54 6.67 -6.01
N PHE A 457 6.82 5.82 -5.02
CA PHE A 457 6.04 4.64 -4.72
C PHE A 457 5.96 4.51 -3.19
N PRO A 458 5.55 5.56 -2.45
CA PRO A 458 5.39 5.46 -1.00
C PRO A 458 4.35 4.37 -0.68
N SER A 459 4.28 3.94 0.57
CA SER A 459 3.26 3.01 1.08
C SER A 459 3.31 1.57 0.52
N THR A 460 4.08 1.32 -0.54
CA THR A 460 4.11 0.02 -1.24
C THR A 460 5.32 -0.85 -0.88
N VAL A 461 5.17 -2.16 -1.06
CA VAL A 461 6.29 -3.12 -0.93
C VAL A 461 7.38 -2.86 -1.97
N HIS A 462 7.01 -2.55 -3.20
CA HIS A 462 8.00 -2.31 -4.26
C HIS A 462 8.77 -1.00 -4.03
N GLY A 463 8.12 0.04 -3.50
CA GLY A 463 8.81 1.24 -3.03
C GLY A 463 9.81 0.96 -1.92
N ALA A 464 9.42 0.14 -0.92
CA ALA A 464 10.34 -0.31 0.12
C ALA A 464 11.55 -1.07 -0.48
N LEU A 465 11.32 -2.04 -1.36
CA LEU A 465 12.36 -2.82 -2.03
C LEU A 465 13.34 -1.91 -2.82
N LEU A 466 12.81 -1.00 -3.63
CA LEU A 466 13.60 -0.05 -4.42
C LEU A 466 14.41 0.90 -3.52
N SER A 467 13.85 1.33 -2.39
CA SER A 467 14.55 2.18 -1.43
C SER A 467 15.72 1.45 -0.75
N GLY A 468 15.59 0.14 -0.49
CA GLY A 468 16.67 -0.71 0.03
C GLY A 468 17.83 -0.80 -0.94
N ARG A 469 17.54 -1.11 -2.20
CA ARG A 469 18.53 -1.12 -3.30
C ARG A 469 19.21 0.23 -3.45
N ARG A 470 18.47 1.34 -3.33
CA ARG A 470 19.04 2.70 -3.33
C ARG A 470 20.05 2.90 -2.20
N ALA A 471 19.70 2.57 -0.95
CA ALA A 471 20.60 2.74 0.19
C ALA A 471 21.90 1.93 0.03
N ALA A 472 21.79 0.69 -0.42
CA ALA A 472 22.94 -0.16 -0.75
C ALA A 472 23.85 0.46 -1.84
N ARG A 473 23.25 1.06 -2.89
CA ARG A 473 24.00 1.76 -3.94
C ARG A 473 24.66 3.05 -3.47
N GLN A 474 24.04 3.77 -2.52
CA GLN A 474 24.66 4.94 -1.91
C GLN A 474 25.93 4.53 -1.13
N ILE A 475 25.87 3.44 -0.34
CA ILE A 475 27.05 2.87 0.34
C ILE A 475 28.11 2.49 -0.68
N TYR A 476 27.74 1.72 -1.71
CA TYR A 476 28.67 1.28 -2.74
C TYR A 476 29.35 2.43 -3.47
N GLY A 477 28.61 3.52 -3.76
CA GLY A 477 29.14 4.68 -4.47
C GLY A 477 30.19 5.46 -3.68
N ILE A 478 30.21 5.36 -2.35
CA ILE A 478 31.20 6.03 -1.49
C ILE A 478 32.56 5.33 -1.52
N LEU A 479 32.58 4.01 -1.77
CA LEU A 479 33.80 3.20 -1.71
C LEU A 479 34.56 3.08 -3.04
N ARG A 480 34.16 3.85 -4.05
CA ARG A 480 34.74 3.84 -5.40
C ARG A 480 35.67 5.02 -5.68
#